data_AF-A0A368MHS1-F1
#
_entry.id   AF-A0A368MHS1-F1
#
_cell.length_a   1.000
_cell.length_b   1.000
_cell.length_c   1.000
_cell.angle_alpha   90.00
_cell.angle_beta   90.00
_cell.angle_gamma   90.00
#
_symmetry.space_group_name_H-M   'P 1'
#
loop_
_entity.id
_entity.type
_entity.pdbx_description
1 polymer ?
#
loop_
_entity_poly.entity_id
_entity_poly.type
_entity_poly.pdbx_seq_one_letter_code
_entity_poly.pdbx_strand_id
1 'polypeptide(L)'
;MSWFKKDPLQIIPFDTYGTNEHLYLKGRALEDEDIDLDKKDWFSLLLNSWKRFETDEIRNTPLAISLPNQEIIKSSTDAEGYFLLDKSSDNLKHHIDDEGWLEYYVSYKSNSKKRQIQLSNKFKGKMLIPRQNTSFGVISDIDDTILHTGVTSRLKWRVVVNTFFKTPHKRKALEGSAEFYHLLHNGKTNLEANPIFYVSNSPWNLYRYLAFFLKNNNFPKGPILLRDFRTPFDRTPKMELAHKYHEIFNILKTYPNLNFILIGDCGEKDAYIYLDVVKEFPNRIAAIYLRAVEHTKRMKRISNLFEDYNEVPVLIVENGEQALLHARKHGFIA
;
A
#
# COMPACT_ATOMS: atom_id res chain seq x y z
N MET A 1 6.31 8.75 -41.22
CA MET A 1 7.14 9.67 -40.41
C MET A 1 6.34 10.11 -39.19
N SER A 2 6.51 9.45 -38.04
CA SER A 2 6.00 9.92 -36.74
C SER A 2 6.87 9.33 -35.65
N TRP A 3 8.06 9.91 -35.47
CA TRP A 3 9.07 9.46 -34.50
C TRP A 3 9.36 10.53 -33.42
N PHE A 4 8.52 11.58 -33.32
CA PHE A 4 8.80 12.75 -32.45
C PHE A 4 7.58 13.30 -31.67
N LYS A 5 6.51 12.51 -31.46
CA LYS A 5 5.46 12.94 -30.55
C LYS A 5 5.93 12.65 -29.12
N LYS A 6 6.24 13.69 -28.36
CA LYS A 6 6.61 13.56 -26.95
C LYS A 6 5.40 13.07 -26.16
N ASP A 7 5.65 12.15 -25.23
CA ASP A 7 4.60 11.57 -24.40
C ASP A 7 3.97 12.65 -23.49
N PRO A 8 2.66 12.56 -23.23
CA PRO A 8 1.96 13.55 -22.42
C PRO A 8 2.37 13.41 -20.95
N LEU A 9 2.31 14.51 -20.20
CA LEU A 9 2.69 14.53 -18.80
C LEU A 9 1.54 14.10 -17.90
N GLN A 10 1.86 13.28 -16.89
CA GLN A 10 0.93 12.88 -15.84
C GLN A 10 1.53 13.00 -14.44
N ILE A 11 0.67 13.21 -13.46
CA ILE A 11 0.99 13.05 -12.04
C ILE A 11 0.18 11.87 -11.54
N ILE A 12 0.84 10.99 -10.80
CA ILE A 12 0.22 9.88 -10.07
C ILE A 12 0.32 10.21 -8.58
N PRO A 13 -0.71 10.84 -7.98
CA PRO A 13 -0.82 10.91 -6.54
C PRO A 13 -1.00 9.51 -5.96
N PHE A 14 -0.31 9.22 -4.87
CA PHE A 14 -0.48 7.98 -4.12
C PHE A 14 -1.56 8.16 -3.05
N ASP A 15 -2.30 7.08 -2.80
CA ASP A 15 -3.20 6.99 -1.66
C ASP A 15 -2.33 6.93 -0.41
N THR A 16 -2.45 7.97 0.41
CA THR A 16 -1.61 8.23 1.58
C THR A 16 -2.45 8.29 2.83
N TYR A 17 -1.84 8.56 3.98
CA TYR A 17 -2.53 8.68 5.26
C TYR A 17 -1.97 9.86 6.05
N GLY A 18 -2.80 10.47 6.89
CA GLY A 18 -2.41 11.60 7.73
C GLY A 18 -3.35 11.75 8.92
N THR A 19 -3.32 12.91 9.56
CA THR A 19 -4.20 13.21 10.69
C THR A 19 -5.06 14.43 10.38
N ASN A 20 -5.97 14.77 11.29
CA ASN A 20 -6.75 16.01 11.19
C ASN A 20 -5.86 17.27 11.10
N GLU A 21 -4.64 17.20 11.61
CA GLU A 21 -3.73 18.33 11.78
C GLU A 21 -2.41 18.16 11.01
N HIS A 22 -2.31 17.11 10.19
CA HIS A 22 -1.08 16.76 9.51
C HIS A 22 -1.35 16.19 8.11
N LEU A 23 -0.84 16.88 7.11
CA LEU A 23 -0.85 16.46 5.71
C LEU A 23 0.41 15.65 5.43
N TYR A 24 0.22 14.45 4.91
CA TYR A 24 1.28 13.64 4.32
C TYR A 24 0.82 13.18 2.94
N LEU A 25 1.20 13.93 1.90
CA LEU A 25 0.79 13.72 0.52
C LEU A 25 2.02 13.35 -0.32
N LYS A 26 1.96 12.22 -1.00
CA LYS A 26 3.06 11.71 -1.82
C LYS A 26 2.54 11.32 -3.20
N GLY A 27 3.40 11.43 -4.20
CA GLY A 27 3.10 10.95 -5.55
C GLY A 27 4.30 11.13 -6.47
N ARG A 28 4.11 10.85 -7.75
CA ARG A 28 5.17 10.95 -8.76
C ARG A 28 4.68 11.61 -10.04
N ALA A 29 5.51 12.46 -10.63
CA ALA A 29 5.30 13.07 -11.94
C ALA A 29 6.19 12.36 -12.98
N LEU A 30 5.58 11.94 -14.09
CA LEU A 30 6.24 11.18 -15.15
C LEU A 30 5.58 11.46 -16.51
N GLU A 31 6.25 11.04 -17.58
CA GLU A 31 5.65 10.92 -18.92
C GLU A 31 4.70 9.72 -18.96
N ASP A 32 3.51 9.87 -19.55
CA ASP A 32 2.55 8.77 -19.71
C ASP A 32 2.85 7.95 -20.96
N GLU A 33 3.21 6.68 -20.74
CA GLU A 33 3.47 5.72 -21.80
C GLU A 33 2.18 5.12 -22.43
N ASP A 34 1.01 5.76 -22.27
CA ASP A 34 -0.29 5.30 -22.77
C ASP A 34 -0.69 3.88 -22.27
N ILE A 35 -0.42 3.61 -20.97
CA ILE A 35 -0.73 2.32 -20.36
C ILE A 35 -2.20 2.30 -19.93
N ASP A 36 -3.03 1.74 -20.79
CA ASP A 36 -4.42 1.39 -20.49
C ASP A 36 -4.47 0.02 -19.79
N LEU A 37 -4.74 0.03 -18.48
CA LEU A 37 -4.79 -1.15 -17.63
C LEU A 37 -6.08 -1.98 -17.83
N ASP A 38 -7.08 -1.45 -18.53
CA ASP A 38 -8.37 -2.13 -18.75
C ASP A 38 -8.37 -3.00 -20.03
N LYS A 39 -7.32 -2.90 -20.88
CA LYS A 39 -7.18 -3.72 -22.10
C LYS A 39 -6.71 -5.14 -21.81
N LYS A 40 -7.26 -6.15 -22.50
CA LYS A 40 -6.91 -7.58 -22.35
C LYS A 40 -5.41 -7.93 -22.35
N ASP A 41 -4.55 -7.09 -22.95
CA ASP A 41 -3.09 -7.31 -23.04
C ASP A 41 -2.27 -6.29 -22.23
N TRP A 42 -2.85 -5.68 -21.18
CA TRP A 42 -2.14 -4.77 -20.27
C TRP A 42 -0.91 -5.40 -19.62
N PHE A 43 -0.86 -6.73 -19.54
CA PHE A 43 0.25 -7.52 -19.00
C PHE A 43 1.54 -7.40 -19.83
N SER A 44 1.43 -7.41 -21.16
CA SER A 44 2.59 -7.26 -22.06
C SER A 44 3.10 -5.82 -22.01
N LEU A 45 2.19 -4.85 -21.88
CA LEU A 45 2.49 -3.43 -21.71
C LEU A 45 3.24 -3.16 -20.40
N LEU A 46 2.78 -3.70 -19.26
CA LEU A 46 3.46 -3.54 -17.97
C LEU A 46 4.84 -4.23 -17.95
N LEU A 47 4.97 -5.40 -18.57
CA LEU A 47 6.28 -6.06 -18.75
C LEU A 47 7.21 -5.25 -19.66
N ASN A 48 6.68 -4.55 -20.66
CA ASN A 48 7.46 -3.70 -21.56
C ASN A 48 7.83 -2.36 -20.89
N SER A 49 6.94 -1.75 -20.11
CA SER A 49 7.24 -0.60 -19.24
C SER A 49 8.25 -0.95 -18.15
N TRP A 50 8.19 -2.15 -17.57
CA TRP A 50 9.22 -2.61 -16.64
C TRP A 50 10.56 -2.87 -17.34
N LYS A 51 10.56 -3.42 -18.56
CA LYS A 51 11.79 -3.52 -19.37
C LYS A 51 12.35 -2.13 -19.72
N ARG A 52 11.48 -1.13 -19.85
CA ARG A 52 11.78 0.30 -19.99
C ARG A 52 11.80 0.98 -18.62
N PHE A 53 12.58 0.42 -17.68
CA PHE A 53 12.74 0.92 -16.30
C PHE A 53 13.00 2.44 -16.16
N GLU A 54 13.34 3.10 -17.26
CA GLU A 54 13.25 4.53 -17.50
C GLU A 54 11.79 4.99 -17.66
N THR A 55 11.04 5.09 -16.56
CA THR A 55 9.94 6.08 -16.55
C THR A 55 10.62 7.43 -16.76
N ASP A 56 10.31 8.16 -17.82
CA ASP A 56 10.89 9.49 -18.02
C ASP A 56 10.37 10.43 -16.93
N GLU A 57 11.19 10.60 -15.88
CA GLU A 57 10.86 11.34 -14.67
C GLU A 57 10.78 12.84 -14.94
N ILE A 58 9.74 13.48 -14.41
CA ILE A 58 9.62 14.94 -14.48
C ILE A 58 10.27 15.52 -13.24
N ARG A 59 11.58 15.77 -13.35
CA ARG A 59 12.46 16.18 -12.25
C ARG A 59 12.28 17.66 -11.88
N ASN A 60 12.47 18.00 -10.60
CA ASN A 60 12.61 19.37 -10.10
C ASN A 60 11.53 20.34 -10.62
N THR A 61 10.31 19.85 -10.79
CA THR A 61 9.23 20.58 -11.47
C THR A 61 8.25 21.15 -10.45
N PRO A 62 7.95 22.46 -10.51
CA PRO A 62 6.98 23.08 -9.60
C PRO A 62 5.55 22.55 -9.76
N LEU A 63 4.96 22.16 -8.64
CA LEU A 63 3.60 21.67 -8.51
C LEU A 63 2.75 22.60 -7.63
N ALA A 64 1.43 22.51 -7.81
CA ALA A 64 0.42 23.08 -6.92
C ALA A 64 -0.50 21.97 -6.43
N ILE A 65 -0.67 21.88 -5.11
CA ILE A 65 -1.60 20.99 -4.45
C ILE A 65 -2.78 21.83 -3.98
N SER A 66 -3.98 21.53 -4.48
CA SER A 66 -5.23 22.19 -4.09
C SER A 66 -5.99 21.30 -3.11
N LEU A 67 -6.29 21.83 -1.93
CA LEU A 67 -7.07 21.17 -0.89
C LEU A 67 -8.55 21.57 -0.96
N PRO A 68 -9.47 20.81 -0.32
CA PRO A 68 -10.90 21.11 -0.32
C PRO A 68 -11.27 22.45 0.32
N ASN A 69 -10.46 22.93 1.27
CA ASN A 69 -10.60 24.24 1.93
C ASN A 69 -10.15 25.42 1.04
N GLN A 70 -9.91 25.20 -0.26
CA GLN A 70 -9.40 26.17 -1.24
C GLN A 70 -7.95 26.60 -1.01
N GLU A 71 -7.24 26.01 -0.05
CA GLU A 71 -5.81 26.24 0.12
C GLU A 71 -5.03 25.66 -1.07
N ILE A 72 -4.07 26.44 -1.59
CA ILE A 72 -3.16 26.00 -2.64
C ILE A 72 -1.74 26.00 -2.08
N ILE A 73 -1.21 24.80 -1.90
CA ILE A 73 0.13 24.58 -1.37
C ILE A 73 1.12 24.43 -2.54
N LYS A 74 2.26 25.12 -2.45
CA LYS A 74 3.34 24.97 -3.43
C LYS A 74 4.16 23.72 -3.07
N SER A 75 4.46 22.90 -4.06
CA SER A 75 5.37 21.76 -3.92
C SER A 75 6.25 21.67 -5.18
N SER A 76 7.18 20.72 -5.21
CA SER A 76 7.99 20.42 -6.38
C SER A 76 8.36 18.95 -6.37
N THR A 77 8.57 18.38 -7.56
CA THR A 77 9.20 17.07 -7.64
C THR A 77 10.69 17.12 -7.33
N ASP A 78 11.26 16.01 -6.92
CA ASP A 78 12.69 15.81 -6.71
C ASP A 78 13.41 15.37 -8.01
N ALA A 79 14.64 14.86 -7.86
CA ALA A 79 15.43 14.33 -8.98
C ALA A 79 14.90 13.02 -9.57
N GLU A 80 13.96 12.34 -8.91
CA GLU A 80 13.35 11.08 -9.37
C GLU A 80 11.87 11.26 -9.75
N GLY A 81 11.40 12.52 -9.76
CA GLY A 81 10.03 12.89 -10.10
C GLY A 81 9.03 12.70 -8.95
N TYR A 82 9.46 12.35 -7.74
CA TYR A 82 8.56 12.25 -6.59
C TYR A 82 8.29 13.61 -5.99
N PHE A 83 7.07 13.84 -5.51
CA PHE A 83 6.78 14.93 -4.59
C PHE A 83 6.37 14.35 -3.24
N LEU A 84 6.75 15.06 -2.18
CA LEU A 84 6.31 14.81 -0.82
C LEU A 84 5.91 16.14 -0.20
N LEU A 85 4.70 16.21 0.33
CA LEU A 85 4.25 17.26 1.23
C LEU A 85 4.02 16.64 2.60
N ASP A 86 4.86 17.02 3.55
CA ASP A 86 4.78 16.64 4.95
C ASP A 86 4.70 17.95 5.75
N LYS A 87 3.51 18.30 6.24
CA LYS A 87 3.25 19.61 6.87
C LYS A 87 2.06 19.55 7.82
N SER A 88 2.15 20.28 8.93
CA SER A 88 0.98 20.60 9.75
C SER A 88 -0.07 21.38 8.95
N SER A 89 -1.34 21.12 9.27
CA SER A 89 -2.51 21.74 8.65
C SER A 89 -3.58 21.99 9.71
N ASP A 90 -4.51 22.90 9.43
CA ASP A 90 -5.59 23.22 10.35
C ASP A 90 -6.88 22.48 9.94
N ASN A 91 -7.36 21.61 10.83
CA ASN A 91 -8.69 21.01 10.85
C ASN A 91 -9.22 20.46 9.50
N LEU A 92 -8.69 19.32 9.08
CA LEU A 92 -9.10 18.63 7.84
C LEU A 92 -10.34 17.73 7.98
N LYS A 93 -10.80 17.46 9.20
CA LYS A 93 -11.84 16.46 9.51
C LYS A 93 -13.20 16.77 8.87
N HIS A 94 -13.51 18.03 8.57
CA HIS A 94 -14.76 18.40 7.90
C HIS A 94 -14.73 18.19 6.37
N HIS A 95 -13.59 17.79 5.83
CA HIS A 95 -13.37 17.63 4.39
C HIS A 95 -13.20 16.17 3.96
N ILE A 96 -13.38 15.22 4.87
CA ILE A 96 -13.30 13.78 4.59
C ILE A 96 -14.68 13.20 4.28
N ASP A 97 -14.72 12.16 3.46
CA ASP A 97 -15.94 11.37 3.21
C ASP A 97 -16.27 10.41 4.36
N ASP A 98 -17.33 9.62 4.19
CA ASP A 98 -17.81 8.68 5.22
C ASP A 98 -16.83 7.53 5.51
N GLU A 99 -15.82 7.32 4.67
CA GLU A 99 -14.73 6.35 4.90
C GLU A 99 -13.44 7.03 5.40
N GLY A 100 -13.47 8.35 5.61
CA GLY A 100 -12.32 9.11 6.12
C GLY A 100 -11.34 9.58 5.05
N TRP A 101 -11.69 9.56 3.76
CA TRP A 101 -10.81 10.03 2.70
C TRP A 101 -10.95 11.53 2.45
N LEU A 102 -9.84 12.25 2.60
CA LEU A 102 -9.66 13.61 2.11
C LEU A 102 -9.26 13.57 0.64
N GLU A 103 -10.07 14.14 -0.24
CA GLU A 103 -9.70 14.29 -1.66
C GLU A 103 -8.89 15.57 -1.88
N TYR A 104 -7.85 15.50 -2.73
CA TYR A 104 -7.06 16.67 -3.12
C TYR A 104 -6.68 16.58 -4.60
N TYR A 105 -6.18 17.68 -5.15
CA TYR A 105 -5.73 17.72 -6.54
C TYR A 105 -4.31 18.25 -6.66
N VAL A 106 -3.53 17.62 -7.54
CA VAL A 106 -2.18 18.06 -7.89
C VAL A 106 -2.19 18.55 -9.34
N SER A 107 -1.43 19.61 -9.59
CA SER A 107 -1.29 20.23 -10.90
C SER A 107 0.14 20.70 -11.12
N TYR A 108 0.61 20.70 -12.36
CA TYR A 108 1.84 21.39 -12.73
C TYR A 108 1.60 22.90 -12.72
N LYS A 109 2.51 23.69 -12.15
CA LYS A 109 2.42 25.16 -12.21
C LYS A 109 2.89 25.75 -13.54
N SER A 110 3.70 24.99 -14.27
CA SER A 110 4.30 25.47 -15.52
C SER A 110 3.39 25.20 -16.71
N ASN A 111 3.19 26.24 -17.52
CA ASN A 111 2.77 26.10 -18.91
C ASN A 111 3.92 25.47 -19.71
N SER A 112 4.12 24.16 -19.59
CA SER A 112 5.06 23.46 -20.46
C SER A 112 4.49 23.43 -21.88
N LYS A 113 4.66 24.54 -22.62
CA LYS A 113 4.18 24.72 -24.01
C LYS A 113 4.69 23.64 -24.98
N LYS A 114 5.61 22.77 -24.54
CA LYS A 114 6.27 21.73 -25.34
C LYS A 114 5.66 20.34 -25.18
N ARG A 115 4.78 20.09 -24.19
CA ARG A 115 4.16 18.78 -23.95
C ARG A 115 2.70 18.94 -23.54
N GLN A 116 1.84 18.04 -24.02
CA GLN A 116 0.46 17.96 -23.56
C GLN A 116 0.44 17.46 -22.12
N ILE A 117 -0.40 18.05 -21.26
CA ILE A 117 -0.63 17.57 -19.89
C ILE A 117 -1.98 16.84 -19.87
N GLN A 118 -2.04 15.66 -19.29
CA GLN A 118 -3.27 14.88 -19.17
C GLN A 118 -4.26 15.48 -18.17
N LEU A 119 -5.49 14.95 -18.18
CA LEU A 119 -6.55 15.25 -17.20
C LEU A 119 -6.77 16.75 -16.97
N SER A 120 -6.58 17.57 -18.01
CA SER A 120 -6.67 19.03 -17.92
C SER A 120 -5.81 19.62 -16.79
N ASN A 121 -4.64 19.01 -16.53
CA ASN A 121 -3.71 19.37 -15.45
C ASN A 121 -4.32 19.27 -14.04
N LYS A 122 -5.27 18.35 -13.82
CA LYS A 122 -5.93 18.13 -12.53
C LYS A 122 -5.90 16.65 -12.17
N PHE A 123 -4.88 16.27 -11.39
CA PHE A 123 -4.63 14.89 -10.98
C PHE A 123 -5.15 14.66 -9.56
N LYS A 124 -6.12 13.75 -9.41
CA LYS A 124 -6.78 13.48 -8.13
C LYS A 124 -5.92 12.59 -7.24
N GLY A 125 -5.77 12.97 -5.98
CA GLY A 125 -5.19 12.14 -4.93
C GLY A 125 -6.13 12.02 -3.73
N LYS A 126 -5.84 11.06 -2.85
CA LYS A 126 -6.59 10.86 -1.61
C LYS A 126 -5.65 10.63 -0.43
N MET A 127 -6.01 11.16 0.73
CA MET A 127 -5.32 10.95 1.99
C MET A 127 -6.33 10.43 3.03
N LEU A 128 -6.02 9.31 3.66
CA LEU A 128 -6.85 8.71 4.69
C LEU A 128 -6.63 9.43 6.03
N ILE A 129 -7.72 9.86 6.66
CA ILE A 129 -7.77 10.33 8.03
C ILE A 129 -8.81 9.44 8.75
N PRO A 130 -8.37 8.47 9.58
CA PRO A 130 -9.29 7.58 10.29
C PRO A 130 -10.34 8.36 11.07
N ARG A 131 -11.60 7.92 10.98
CA ARG A 131 -12.72 8.53 11.69
C ARG A 131 -12.69 8.17 13.18
N GLN A 132 -13.41 8.94 13.98
CA GLN A 132 -13.48 8.74 15.44
C GLN A 132 -14.24 7.47 15.86
N ASN A 133 -15.09 6.93 14.99
CA ASN A 133 -15.83 5.69 15.23
C ASN A 133 -15.04 4.43 14.84
N THR A 134 -13.76 4.55 14.45
CA THR A 134 -12.90 3.41 14.15
C THR A 134 -12.50 2.71 15.45
N SER A 135 -12.60 1.38 15.48
CA SER A 135 -12.24 0.55 16.64
C SER A 135 -10.77 0.15 16.64
N PHE A 136 -10.22 -0.11 15.45
CA PHE A 136 -8.84 -0.53 15.23
C PHE A 136 -8.42 -0.21 13.80
N GLY A 137 -7.11 -0.25 13.52
CA GLY A 137 -6.58 -0.29 12.16
C GLY A 137 -6.12 -1.68 11.76
N VAL A 138 -6.00 -1.93 10.46
CA VAL A 138 -5.42 -3.16 9.91
C VAL A 138 -4.17 -2.81 9.14
N ILE A 139 -3.04 -3.42 9.48
CA ILE A 139 -1.81 -3.32 8.68
C ILE A 139 -1.59 -4.68 8.03
N SER A 140 -1.68 -4.70 6.71
CA SER A 140 -1.56 -5.90 5.90
C SER A 140 -0.32 -5.84 5.06
N ASP A 141 0.48 -6.90 5.10
CA ASP A 141 1.44 -7.15 4.05
C ASP A 141 0.72 -7.45 2.72
N ILE A 142 1.32 -7.08 1.60
CA ILE A 142 0.85 -7.46 0.27
C ILE A 142 1.68 -8.61 -0.29
N ASP A 143 2.99 -8.56 -0.12
CA ASP A 143 3.92 -9.51 -0.73
C ASP A 143 3.69 -10.89 -0.12
N ASP A 144 3.37 -11.92 -0.91
CA ASP A 144 3.05 -13.27 -0.44
C ASP A 144 1.84 -13.41 0.52
N THR A 145 1.24 -12.32 1.01
CA THR A 145 0.03 -12.33 1.84
C THR A 145 -1.23 -12.16 0.98
N ILE A 146 -1.18 -11.24 0.02
CA ILE A 146 -2.23 -11.01 -0.99
C ILE A 146 -1.73 -11.41 -2.39
N LEU A 147 -0.42 -11.32 -2.63
CA LEU A 147 0.24 -11.68 -3.90
C LEU A 147 1.24 -12.83 -3.70
N HIS A 148 0.85 -14.08 -3.98
CA HIS A 148 1.72 -15.27 -3.81
C HIS A 148 2.94 -15.36 -4.78
N THR A 149 4.05 -14.66 -4.46
CA THR A 149 5.28 -14.44 -5.23
C THR A 149 6.03 -15.70 -5.60
N GLY A 150 6.11 -16.69 -4.71
CA GLY A 150 6.68 -18.01 -5.00
C GLY A 150 8.07 -18.01 -5.66
N VAL A 151 8.89 -16.95 -5.52
CA VAL A 151 10.26 -16.95 -6.08
C VAL A 151 11.24 -16.31 -5.10
N THR A 152 12.15 -17.13 -4.58
CA THR A 152 13.20 -16.78 -3.61
C THR A 152 14.43 -16.08 -4.21
N SER A 153 14.30 -15.32 -5.31
CA SER A 153 15.46 -14.67 -5.94
C SER A 153 15.15 -13.35 -6.66
N ARG A 154 16.01 -12.35 -6.38
CA ARG A 154 15.92 -10.94 -6.81
C ARG A 154 15.97 -10.71 -8.33
N LEU A 155 16.26 -11.70 -9.17
CA LEU A 155 16.61 -11.47 -10.59
C LEU A 155 15.62 -11.93 -11.65
N LYS A 156 14.44 -12.48 -11.34
CA LYS A 156 13.51 -12.98 -12.39
C LYS A 156 12.03 -12.71 -12.11
N TRP A 157 11.66 -11.44 -12.05
CA TRP A 157 10.25 -10.99 -12.07
C TRP A 157 9.47 -11.38 -13.35
N ARG A 158 10.16 -11.74 -14.45
CA ARG A 158 9.54 -12.44 -15.61
C ARG A 158 8.90 -13.78 -15.25
N VAL A 159 9.37 -14.44 -14.19
CA VAL A 159 8.79 -15.68 -13.68
C VAL A 159 7.65 -15.37 -12.71
N VAL A 160 7.75 -14.28 -11.95
CA VAL A 160 6.70 -13.80 -11.03
C VAL A 160 5.40 -13.49 -11.77
N VAL A 161 5.45 -12.79 -12.90
CA VAL A 161 4.24 -12.59 -13.73
C VAL A 161 3.73 -13.92 -14.30
N ASN A 162 4.60 -14.80 -14.81
CA ASN A 162 4.17 -16.07 -15.41
C ASN A 162 3.58 -17.10 -14.42
N THR A 163 4.08 -17.14 -13.18
CA THR A 163 3.67 -18.09 -12.14
C THR A 163 2.32 -17.74 -11.52
N PHE A 164 1.92 -16.47 -11.51
CA PHE A 164 0.65 -16.05 -10.89
C PHE A 164 -0.55 -16.19 -11.80
N PHE A 165 -0.35 -15.96 -13.09
CA PHE A 165 -1.46 -15.89 -14.04
C PHE A 165 -1.74 -17.21 -14.76
N LYS A 166 -0.93 -18.26 -14.54
CA LYS A 166 -1.12 -19.59 -15.15
C LYS A 166 -1.53 -20.72 -14.19
N THR A 167 -1.45 -20.56 -12.87
CA THR A 167 -1.64 -21.69 -11.94
C THR A 167 -2.98 -21.60 -11.18
N PRO A 168 -3.97 -22.49 -11.49
CA PRO A 168 -5.30 -22.47 -10.89
C PRO A 168 -5.31 -22.67 -9.36
N HIS A 169 -4.32 -23.36 -8.79
CA HIS A 169 -4.23 -23.57 -7.34
C HIS A 169 -4.05 -22.29 -6.53
N LYS A 170 -3.48 -21.22 -7.11
CA LYS A 170 -3.23 -19.96 -6.39
C LYS A 170 -4.44 -19.02 -6.33
N ARG A 171 -5.44 -19.18 -7.20
CA ARG A 171 -6.70 -18.42 -7.12
C ARG A 171 -7.53 -18.79 -5.88
N LYS A 172 -7.39 -20.02 -5.37
CA LYS A 172 -8.02 -20.46 -4.11
C LYS A 172 -7.52 -19.71 -2.86
N ALA A 173 -6.30 -19.16 -2.88
CA ALA A 173 -5.76 -18.41 -1.75
C ALA A 173 -6.34 -16.99 -1.61
N LEU A 174 -6.95 -16.45 -2.68
CA LEU A 174 -7.63 -15.16 -2.69
C LEU A 174 -9.13 -15.26 -2.39
N GLU A 175 -9.71 -16.44 -2.60
CA GLU A 175 -11.14 -16.70 -2.40
C GLU A 175 -11.50 -16.54 -0.91
N GLY A 176 -12.34 -15.55 -0.59
CA GLY A 176 -12.72 -15.19 0.79
C GLY A 176 -11.77 -14.22 1.52
N SER A 177 -10.58 -13.92 0.97
CA SER A 177 -9.64 -12.97 1.59
C SER A 177 -10.15 -11.53 1.58
N ALA A 178 -10.64 -11.05 0.43
CA ALA A 178 -11.21 -9.72 0.32
C ALA A 178 -12.45 -9.54 1.22
N GLU A 179 -13.30 -10.57 1.34
CA GLU A 179 -14.46 -10.57 2.22
C GLU A 179 -14.04 -10.41 3.69
N PHE A 180 -13.03 -11.15 4.15
CA PHE A 180 -12.49 -10.99 5.50
C PHE A 180 -11.99 -9.56 5.76
N TYR A 181 -11.32 -8.94 4.78
CA TYR A 181 -10.85 -7.56 4.91
C TYR A 181 -12.02 -6.57 4.96
N HIS A 182 -13.07 -6.78 4.16
CA HIS A 182 -14.29 -5.97 4.25
C HIS A 182 -14.96 -6.10 5.61
N LEU A 183 -15.02 -7.31 6.18
CA LEU A 183 -15.57 -7.51 7.52
C LEU A 183 -14.74 -6.79 8.58
N LEU A 184 -13.41 -6.82 8.49
CA LEU A 184 -12.54 -6.05 9.38
C LEU A 184 -12.71 -4.54 9.20
N HIS A 185 -12.81 -4.06 7.96
CA HIS A 185 -13.06 -2.67 7.63
C HIS A 185 -14.40 -2.18 8.21
N ASN A 186 -15.46 -2.96 8.02
CA ASN A 186 -16.79 -2.63 8.52
C ASN A 186 -16.87 -2.77 10.05
N GLY A 187 -16.03 -3.63 10.63
CA GLY A 187 -15.94 -3.87 12.07
C GLY A 187 -17.15 -4.59 12.64
N LYS A 188 -17.30 -4.56 13.96
CA LYS A 188 -18.39 -5.27 14.66
C LYS A 188 -19.76 -4.65 14.39
N THR A 189 -19.83 -3.34 14.24
CA THR A 189 -21.07 -2.60 14.00
C THR A 189 -21.44 -2.48 12.53
N ASN A 190 -20.59 -2.97 11.63
CA ASN A 190 -20.65 -2.78 10.18
C ASN A 190 -20.55 -1.32 9.69
N LEU A 191 -20.24 -0.36 10.57
CA LEU A 191 -20.22 1.08 10.26
C LEU A 191 -18.94 1.78 10.74
N GLU A 192 -17.92 1.03 11.17
CA GLU A 192 -16.71 1.59 11.81
C GLU A 192 -15.73 2.23 10.82
N ALA A 193 -15.69 1.73 9.58
CA ALA A 193 -14.72 2.12 8.56
C ALA A 193 -13.26 2.04 9.06
N ASN A 194 -12.92 0.96 9.76
CA ASN A 194 -11.60 0.67 10.29
C ASN A 194 -10.54 0.78 9.18
N PRO A 195 -9.50 1.62 9.33
CA PRO A 195 -8.57 1.91 8.26
C PRO A 195 -7.72 0.68 7.91
N ILE A 196 -7.55 0.39 6.62
CA ILE A 196 -6.64 -0.64 6.12
C ILE A 196 -5.41 0.01 5.50
N PHE A 197 -4.24 -0.39 5.93
CA PHE A 197 -2.94 0.01 5.39
C PHE A 197 -2.29 -1.20 4.74
N TYR A 198 -1.91 -1.06 3.47
CA TYR A 198 -1.20 -2.10 2.74
C TYR A 198 0.29 -1.75 2.69
N VAL A 199 1.15 -2.62 3.21
CA VAL A 199 2.60 -2.43 3.26
C VAL A 199 3.26 -3.46 2.36
N SER A 200 4.26 -3.05 1.59
CA SER A 200 5.00 -3.96 0.71
C SER A 200 6.44 -3.52 0.51
N ASN A 201 7.33 -4.51 0.41
CA ASN A 201 8.71 -4.35 -0.01
C ASN A 201 8.85 -4.14 -1.53
N SER A 202 7.74 -4.07 -2.27
CA SER A 202 7.74 -3.73 -3.69
C SER A 202 8.08 -2.25 -3.91
N PRO A 203 8.82 -1.91 -4.99
CA PRO A 203 9.14 -0.51 -5.30
C PRO A 203 7.94 0.30 -5.77
N TRP A 204 7.96 1.62 -5.59
CA TRP A 204 6.90 2.54 -6.04
C TRP A 204 6.54 2.44 -7.53
N ASN A 205 7.45 1.97 -8.39
CA ASN A 205 7.15 1.70 -9.80
C ASN A 205 5.97 0.70 -9.98
N LEU A 206 5.66 -0.12 -8.96
CA LEU A 206 4.55 -1.07 -8.96
C LEU A 206 3.25 -0.50 -8.38
N TYR A 207 3.21 0.77 -7.94
CA TYR A 207 2.04 1.36 -7.31
C TYR A 207 0.75 1.18 -8.12
N ARG A 208 0.77 1.56 -9.41
CA ARG A 208 -0.42 1.43 -10.28
C ARG A 208 -0.90 -0.02 -10.39
N TYR A 209 0.04 -0.97 -10.47
CA TYR A 209 -0.27 -2.39 -10.57
C TYR A 209 -0.93 -2.90 -9.28
N LEU A 210 -0.37 -2.57 -8.13
CA LEU A 210 -0.89 -3.00 -6.83
C LEU A 210 -2.26 -2.37 -6.54
N ALA A 211 -2.41 -1.08 -6.83
CA ALA A 211 -3.70 -0.38 -6.71
C ALA A 211 -4.76 -1.00 -7.63
N PHE A 212 -4.41 -1.30 -8.88
CA PHE A 212 -5.31 -1.99 -9.81
C PHE A 212 -5.66 -3.40 -9.33
N PHE A 213 -4.68 -4.17 -8.85
CA PHE A 213 -4.87 -5.51 -8.33
C PHE A 213 -5.85 -5.51 -7.14
N LEU A 214 -5.65 -4.64 -6.15
CA LEU A 214 -6.52 -4.55 -4.97
C LEU A 214 -7.96 -4.20 -5.39
N LYS A 215 -8.10 -3.22 -6.28
CA LYS A 215 -9.40 -2.82 -6.83
C LYS A 215 -10.09 -3.95 -7.58
N ASN A 216 -9.39 -4.63 -8.49
CA ASN A 216 -9.97 -5.67 -9.33
C ASN A 216 -10.31 -6.95 -8.55
N ASN A 217 -9.63 -7.20 -7.43
CA ASN A 217 -9.94 -8.30 -6.51
C ASN A 217 -10.85 -7.85 -5.36
N ASN A 218 -11.46 -6.66 -5.45
CA ASN A 218 -12.45 -6.13 -4.52
C ASN A 218 -11.96 -6.04 -3.07
N PHE A 219 -10.67 -5.76 -2.84
CA PHE A 219 -10.18 -5.43 -1.50
C PHE A 219 -10.66 -4.05 -1.05
N PRO A 220 -10.86 -3.81 0.25
CA PRO A 220 -11.18 -2.47 0.75
C PRO A 220 -10.08 -1.48 0.39
N LYS A 221 -10.48 -0.24 0.16
CA LYS A 221 -9.53 0.81 -0.21
C LYS A 221 -8.62 1.14 0.97
N GLY A 222 -7.33 1.35 0.69
CA GLY A 222 -6.34 1.64 1.71
C GLY A 222 -5.07 2.26 1.11
N PRO A 223 -4.29 3.03 1.90
CA PRO A 223 -2.97 3.52 1.47
C PRO A 223 -2.06 2.34 1.15
N ILE A 224 -1.26 2.48 0.09
CA ILE A 224 -0.30 1.46 -0.36
C ILE A 224 1.12 2.01 -0.13
N LEU A 225 1.79 1.48 0.88
CA LEU A 225 3.11 1.91 1.33
C LEU A 225 4.17 1.01 0.71
N LEU A 226 4.96 1.60 -0.17
CA LEU A 226 5.98 0.92 -0.97
C LEU A 226 7.35 1.45 -0.61
N ARG A 227 8.38 0.65 -0.92
CA ARG A 227 9.76 1.11 -0.73
C ARG A 227 10.16 2.12 -1.79
N ASP A 228 10.97 3.09 -1.38
CA ASP A 228 11.74 3.92 -2.32
C ASP A 228 12.69 3.01 -3.12
N PHE A 229 12.59 3.08 -4.44
CA PHE A 229 13.44 2.29 -5.34
C PHE A 229 14.79 3.00 -5.50
N ARG A 230 15.88 2.23 -5.42
CA ARG A 230 17.23 2.77 -5.66
C ARG A 230 17.48 2.91 -7.16
N THR A 231 17.99 4.05 -7.59
CA THR A 231 18.75 4.07 -8.84
C THR A 231 20.00 3.19 -8.71
N PRO A 232 20.49 2.54 -9.79
CA PRO A 232 21.67 1.65 -9.75
C PRO A 232 22.97 2.29 -9.20
N PHE A 233 22.97 3.61 -8.99
CA PHE A 233 24.10 4.39 -8.52
C PHE A 233 24.08 4.67 -7.00
N ASP A 234 22.97 4.38 -6.29
CA ASP A 234 22.91 4.55 -4.83
C ASP A 234 23.53 3.35 -4.08
N ARG A 235 24.71 3.59 -3.52
CA ARG A 235 25.56 2.60 -2.82
C ARG A 235 25.37 2.56 -1.31
N THR A 236 24.38 3.25 -0.73
CA THR A 236 24.22 3.28 0.74
C THR A 236 23.70 1.94 1.29
N PRO A 237 24.42 1.19 2.12
CA PRO A 237 23.91 -0.07 2.65
C PRO A 237 22.79 0.21 3.67
N LYS A 238 21.55 -0.23 3.38
CA LYS A 238 20.48 -0.32 4.38
C LYS A 238 19.81 -1.68 4.26
N MET A 239 19.59 -2.32 5.41
CA MET A 239 18.95 -3.65 5.51
C MET A 239 17.53 -3.60 4.95
N GLU A 240 17.18 -4.54 4.05
CA GLU A 240 15.81 -4.74 3.55
C GLU A 240 14.79 -4.98 4.68
N LEU A 241 15.24 -5.47 5.84
CA LEU A 241 14.43 -5.64 7.05
C LEU A 241 13.87 -4.32 7.63
N ALA A 242 14.47 -3.17 7.30
CA ALA A 242 14.09 -1.91 7.92
C ALA A 242 12.80 -1.31 7.33
N HIS A 243 12.45 -1.56 6.07
CA HIS A 243 11.35 -0.82 5.42
C HIS A 243 9.97 -1.19 6.00
N LYS A 244 9.53 -2.46 5.89
CA LYS A 244 8.25 -2.92 6.48
C LYS A 244 8.13 -2.54 7.96
N TYR A 245 9.17 -2.81 8.75
CA TYR A 245 9.20 -2.43 10.17
C TYR A 245 9.01 -0.91 10.36
N HIS A 246 9.71 -0.10 9.56
CA HIS A 246 9.62 1.35 9.63
C HIS A 246 8.24 1.88 9.23
N GLU A 247 7.59 1.32 8.22
CA GLU A 247 6.23 1.72 7.84
C GLU A 247 5.22 1.37 8.94
N ILE A 248 5.28 0.16 9.50
CA ILE A 248 4.42 -0.25 10.63
C ILE A 248 4.65 0.69 11.83
N PHE A 249 5.90 0.98 12.14
CA PHE A 249 6.29 1.89 13.21
C PHE A 249 5.75 3.31 12.99
N ASN A 250 5.83 3.84 11.77
CA ASN A 250 5.33 5.16 11.42
C ASN A 250 3.80 5.23 11.55
N ILE A 251 3.08 4.19 11.11
CA ILE A 251 1.62 4.10 11.28
C ILE A 251 1.27 4.13 12.78
N LEU A 252 1.92 3.30 13.60
CA LEU A 252 1.66 3.20 15.04
C LEU A 252 1.94 4.51 15.80
N LYS A 253 2.95 5.27 15.36
CA LYS A 253 3.26 6.61 15.87
C LYS A 253 2.27 7.67 15.41
N THR A 254 1.81 7.58 14.17
CA THR A 254 0.84 8.52 13.59
C THR A 254 -0.50 8.43 14.31
N TYR A 255 -0.91 7.22 14.72
CA TYR A 255 -2.18 6.97 15.41
C TYR A 255 -1.97 6.40 16.81
N PRO A 256 -1.47 7.20 17.78
CA PRO A 256 -1.04 6.68 19.08
C PRO A 256 -2.17 6.04 19.92
N ASN A 257 -3.42 6.39 19.63
CA ASN A 257 -4.60 5.93 20.37
C ASN A 257 -5.35 4.79 19.67
N LEU A 258 -4.89 4.33 18.50
CA LEU A 258 -5.53 3.26 17.75
C LEU A 258 -4.76 1.96 17.95
N ASN A 259 -5.48 0.86 18.18
CA ASN A 259 -4.91 -0.48 18.20
C ASN A 259 -4.93 -1.08 16.79
N PHE A 260 -4.02 -2.01 16.52
CA PHE A 260 -3.84 -2.55 15.18
C PHE A 260 -3.92 -4.07 15.13
N ILE A 261 -4.52 -4.59 14.06
CA ILE A 261 -4.41 -5.98 13.66
C ILE A 261 -3.34 -6.07 12.58
N LEU A 262 -2.39 -6.98 12.76
CA LEU A 262 -1.32 -7.23 11.79
C LEU A 262 -1.66 -8.48 10.98
N ILE A 263 -1.60 -8.39 9.64
CA ILE A 263 -1.86 -9.51 8.74
C ILE A 263 -0.65 -9.70 7.84
N GLY A 264 -0.08 -10.90 7.82
CA GLY A 264 1.10 -11.24 7.02
C GLY A 264 1.17 -12.72 6.70
N ASP A 265 2.35 -13.21 6.34
CA ASP A 265 2.57 -14.63 6.01
C ASP A 265 3.69 -15.29 6.83
N CYS A 266 3.65 -16.62 6.91
CA CYS A 266 4.71 -17.43 7.56
C CYS A 266 5.94 -17.65 6.67
N GLY A 267 5.84 -17.35 5.37
CA GLY A 267 6.87 -17.55 4.34
C GLY A 267 7.91 -16.43 4.24
N GLU A 268 7.64 -15.23 4.73
CA GLU A 268 8.63 -14.15 4.78
C GLU A 268 9.21 -13.92 6.20
N LYS A 269 9.39 -12.65 6.58
CA LYS A 269 9.93 -12.18 7.85
C LYS A 269 8.86 -11.57 8.74
N ASP A 270 7.61 -11.53 8.29
CA ASP A 270 6.49 -10.85 8.96
C ASP A 270 6.33 -11.31 10.41
N ALA A 271 6.34 -12.62 10.66
CA ALA A 271 6.25 -13.18 12.01
C ALA A 271 7.29 -12.58 12.99
N TYR A 272 8.53 -12.37 12.53
CA TYR A 272 9.59 -11.78 13.36
C TYR A 272 9.40 -10.27 13.51
N ILE A 273 9.07 -9.59 12.42
CA ILE A 273 8.79 -8.14 12.43
C ILE A 273 7.64 -7.83 13.39
N TYR A 274 6.57 -8.62 13.36
CA TYR A 274 5.40 -8.43 14.21
C TYR A 274 5.71 -8.65 15.68
N LEU A 275 6.56 -9.63 16.02
CA LEU A 275 7.03 -9.79 17.40
C LEU A 275 7.86 -8.63 17.89
N ASP A 276 8.75 -8.09 17.05
CA ASP A 276 9.54 -6.92 17.41
C ASP A 276 8.63 -5.69 17.59
N VAL A 277 7.61 -5.54 16.75
CA VAL A 277 6.59 -4.48 16.86
C VAL A 277 5.79 -4.61 18.16
N VAL A 278 5.34 -5.80 18.55
CA VAL A 278 4.59 -5.97 19.82
C VAL A 278 5.47 -5.63 21.03
N LYS A 279 6.75 -6.03 21.01
CA LYS A 279 7.69 -5.70 22.10
C LYS A 279 7.93 -4.19 22.23
N GLU A 280 8.07 -3.50 21.10
CA GLU A 280 8.30 -2.05 21.07
C GLU A 280 7.02 -1.25 21.41
N PHE A 281 5.85 -1.77 21.03
CA PHE A 281 4.55 -1.14 21.23
C PHE A 281 3.59 -2.07 22.00
N PRO A 282 3.84 -2.32 23.29
CA PRO A 282 2.98 -3.19 24.09
C PRO A 282 1.55 -2.64 24.15
N ASN A 283 0.56 -3.53 24.14
CA ASN A 283 -0.88 -3.21 24.14
C ASN A 283 -1.41 -2.45 22.90
N ARG A 284 -0.58 -2.20 21.89
CA ARG A 284 -1.01 -1.52 20.64
C ARG A 284 -1.45 -2.47 19.55
N ILE A 285 -1.15 -3.76 19.68
CA ILE A 285 -1.54 -4.79 18.72
C ILE A 285 -2.67 -5.63 19.31
N ALA A 286 -3.82 -5.65 18.63
CA ALA A 286 -5.02 -6.36 19.04
C ALA A 286 -5.01 -7.84 18.65
N ALA A 287 -4.42 -8.16 17.49
CA ALA A 287 -4.24 -9.52 17.01
C ALA A 287 -3.20 -9.59 15.89
N ILE A 288 -2.65 -10.79 15.68
CA ILE A 288 -1.78 -11.11 14.56
C ILE A 288 -2.37 -12.29 13.79
N TYR A 289 -2.55 -12.13 12.48
CA TYR A 289 -2.94 -13.20 11.56
C TYR A 289 -1.78 -13.50 10.60
N LEU A 290 -1.29 -14.74 10.61
CA LEU A 290 -0.20 -15.18 9.74
C LEU A 290 -0.68 -16.28 8.81
N ARG A 291 -0.67 -16.04 7.50
CA ARG A 291 -1.04 -17.03 6.50
C ARG A 291 -0.03 -18.19 6.49
N ALA A 292 -0.53 -19.41 6.63
CA ALA A 292 0.30 -20.61 6.52
C ALA A 292 0.84 -20.78 5.09
N VAL A 293 2.02 -21.37 4.99
CA VAL A 293 2.68 -21.68 3.71
C VAL A 293 3.02 -23.16 3.63
N GLU A 294 3.12 -23.70 2.42
CA GLU A 294 3.47 -25.10 2.15
C GLU A 294 4.97 -25.38 2.40
N HIS A 295 5.45 -25.13 3.63
CA HIS A 295 6.84 -25.34 4.03
C HIS A 295 6.96 -25.82 5.48
N THR A 296 6.89 -27.13 5.68
CA THR A 296 6.79 -27.82 6.98
C THR A 296 7.82 -27.35 8.02
N LYS A 297 9.12 -27.31 7.68
CA LYS A 297 10.18 -26.85 8.60
C LYS A 297 10.00 -25.41 9.08
N ARG A 298 9.43 -24.57 8.22
CA ARG A 298 9.22 -23.15 8.50
C ARG A 298 7.98 -22.97 9.36
N MET A 299 6.89 -23.67 9.02
CA MET A 299 5.70 -23.71 9.86
C MET A 299 6.03 -24.17 11.27
N LYS A 300 6.80 -25.26 11.44
CA LYS A 300 7.24 -25.70 12.78
C LYS A 300 8.01 -24.62 13.53
N ARG A 301 8.93 -23.92 12.85
CA ARG A 301 9.71 -22.82 13.47
C ARG A 301 8.82 -21.65 13.89
N ILE A 302 7.84 -21.27 13.08
CA ILE A 302 6.89 -20.19 13.40
C ILE A 302 5.92 -20.62 14.51
N SER A 303 5.39 -21.85 14.47
CA SER A 303 4.55 -22.37 15.57
C SER A 303 5.29 -22.36 16.90
N ASN A 304 6.53 -22.86 16.95
CA ASN A 304 7.35 -22.83 18.15
C ASN A 304 7.68 -21.39 18.62
N LEU A 305 7.71 -20.42 17.71
CA LEU A 305 7.97 -19.02 18.04
C LEU A 305 6.80 -18.39 18.82
N PHE A 306 5.58 -18.88 18.61
CA PHE A 306 4.36 -18.39 19.27
C PHE A 306 3.76 -19.38 20.28
N GLU A 307 4.37 -20.55 20.52
CA GLU A 307 3.82 -21.62 21.37
C GLU A 307 3.52 -21.16 22.80
N ASP A 308 4.43 -20.38 23.39
CA ASP A 308 4.28 -19.83 24.74
C ASP A 308 3.92 -18.33 24.72
N TYR A 309 3.54 -17.78 23.57
CA TYR A 309 3.31 -16.34 23.40
C TYR A 309 1.86 -15.98 23.71
N ASN A 310 1.64 -15.34 24.87
CA ASN A 310 0.30 -15.03 25.38
C ASN A 310 -0.02 -13.52 25.45
N GLU A 311 0.88 -12.65 25.02
CA GLU A 311 0.70 -11.19 25.12
C GLU A 311 -0.39 -10.67 24.16
N VAL A 312 -0.51 -11.28 22.97
CA VAL A 312 -1.45 -10.88 21.92
C VAL A 312 -2.03 -12.14 21.27
N PRO A 313 -3.32 -12.17 20.92
CA PRO A 313 -3.90 -13.25 20.13
C PRO A 313 -3.18 -13.41 18.78
N VAL A 314 -2.55 -14.57 18.57
CA VAL A 314 -1.90 -14.91 17.29
C VAL A 314 -2.59 -16.12 16.68
N LEU A 315 -2.96 -16.01 15.39
CA LEU A 315 -3.52 -17.11 14.62
C LEU A 315 -2.68 -17.37 13.38
N ILE A 316 -2.18 -18.60 13.27
CA ILE A 316 -1.67 -19.15 12.02
C ILE A 316 -2.87 -19.64 11.21
N VAL A 317 -3.13 -19.00 10.07
CA VAL A 317 -4.33 -19.18 9.27
C VAL A 317 -4.06 -20.20 8.16
N GLU A 318 -4.68 -21.37 8.23
CA GLU A 318 -4.63 -22.38 7.17
C GLU A 318 -5.76 -22.19 6.15
N ASN A 319 -6.90 -21.65 6.59
CA ASN A 319 -8.04 -21.34 5.75
C ASN A 319 -8.80 -20.09 6.27
N GLY A 320 -9.59 -19.46 5.40
CA GLY A 320 -10.31 -18.22 5.75
C GLY A 320 -11.35 -18.37 6.87
N GLU A 321 -11.94 -19.55 7.03
CA GLU A 321 -12.95 -19.81 8.06
C GLU A 321 -12.37 -19.69 9.48
N GLN A 322 -11.14 -20.17 9.69
CA GLN A 322 -10.44 -20.00 10.98
C GLN A 322 -10.27 -18.51 11.35
N ALA A 323 -9.89 -17.68 10.37
CA ALA A 323 -9.71 -16.25 10.59
C ALA A 323 -11.04 -15.57 10.95
N LEU A 324 -12.13 -15.94 10.28
CA LEU A 324 -13.48 -15.45 10.57
C LEU A 324 -13.94 -15.83 11.98
N LEU A 325 -13.81 -17.10 12.37
CA LEU A 325 -14.20 -17.58 13.70
C LEU A 325 -13.40 -16.88 14.81
N HIS A 326 -12.09 -16.73 14.61
CA HIS A 326 -11.25 -16.02 15.55
C HIS A 326 -11.63 -14.53 15.66
N ALA A 327 -11.83 -13.86 14.53
CA ALA A 327 -12.22 -12.44 14.53
C ALA A 327 -13.56 -12.21 15.24
N ARG A 328 -14.56 -13.09 15.04
CA ARG A 328 -15.84 -13.04 15.77
C ARG A 328 -15.66 -13.27 17.26
N LYS A 329 -14.89 -14.29 17.64
CA LYS A 329 -14.61 -14.61 19.05
C LYS A 329 -14.00 -13.42 19.79
N HIS A 330 -13.13 -12.66 19.13
CA HIS A 330 -12.48 -11.47 19.68
C HIS A 330 -13.27 -10.17 19.47
N GLY A 331 -14.45 -10.24 18.80
CA GLY A 331 -15.32 -9.09 18.58
C GLY A 331 -14.79 -8.06 17.58
N PHE A 332 -13.88 -8.46 16.68
CA PHE A 332 -13.37 -7.59 15.61
C PHE A 332 -14.37 -7.43 14.46
N ILE A 333 -15.22 -8.43 14.26
CA ILE A 333 -16.27 -8.46 13.24
C ILE A 333 -17.59 -8.91 13.88
N ALA A 334 -18.70 -8.69 13.17
CA ALA A 334 -20.06 -8.99 13.62
C ALA A 334 -20.33 -10.49 13.89
#